data_AF-A0A1X4HXP2-F1
#
_entry.id   AF-A0A1X4HXP2-F1
#
_cell.length_a   1.000
_cell.length_b   1.000
_cell.length_c   1.000
_cell.angle_alpha   90.00
_cell.angle_beta   90.00
_cell.angle_gamma   90.00
#
_symmetry.space_group_name_H-M   'P 1'
#
loop_
_entity.id
_entity.type
_entity.pdbx_description
1 polymer ?
#
loop_
_entity_poly.entity_id
_entity_poly.type
_entity_poly.pdbx_seq_one_letter_code
_entity_poly.pdbx_strand_id
1 'polypeptide(L)'
;VGPHALSVLLPVLGEPRRVTAAAYGPGDTVHLVLDHEGGASSSLTLSLTAPPAAAGAVVELRGTAGVTSLPEASEGAVPALTRAADALLTAAGAGTPHPCDAAFALRVTEILAAAEARLDGRTC
;
A
#
# COMPACT_ATOMS: atom_id res chain seq x y z
N VAL A 1 5.75 2.03 -6.29
CA VAL A 1 5.26 2.65 -5.02
C VAL A 1 3.88 2.15 -4.59
N GLY A 2 2.92 1.93 -5.50
CA GLY A 2 1.57 1.45 -5.16
C GLY A 2 1.52 0.18 -4.29
N PRO A 3 2.18 -0.94 -4.68
CA PRO A 3 2.19 -2.15 -3.86
C PRO A 3 2.74 -1.92 -2.44
N HIS A 4 3.79 -1.10 -2.32
CA HIS A 4 4.40 -0.78 -1.02
C HIS A 4 3.43 -0.01 -0.12
N ALA A 5 2.75 1.02 -0.65
CA ALA A 5 1.78 1.79 0.12
C ALA A 5 0.59 0.92 0.59
N LEU A 6 0.07 0.07 -0.30
CA LEU A 6 -1.01 -0.87 0.07
C LEU A 6 -0.53 -1.88 1.12
N SER A 7 0.69 -2.41 1.00
CA SER A 7 1.22 -3.36 1.99
C SER A 7 1.29 -2.82 3.42
N VAL A 8 1.40 -1.50 3.59
CA VAL A 8 1.39 -0.84 4.90
C VAL A 8 -0.04 -0.58 5.40
N LEU A 9 -0.96 -0.18 4.50
CA LEU A 9 -2.31 0.22 4.88
C LEU A 9 -3.25 -0.96 5.16
N LEU A 10 -3.22 -1.99 4.31
CA LEU A 10 -4.19 -3.09 4.36
C LEU A 10 -4.18 -3.86 5.69
N PRO A 11 -3.02 -4.17 6.30
CA PRO A 11 -2.99 -4.86 7.59
C PRO A 11 -3.63 -4.07 8.74
N VAL A 12 -3.71 -2.75 8.62
CA VAL A 12 -4.23 -1.86 9.68
C VAL A 12 -5.70 -1.53 9.44
N LEU A 13 -6.05 -1.12 8.23
CA LEU A 13 -7.39 -0.64 7.89
C LEU A 13 -8.32 -1.75 7.40
N GLY A 14 -7.78 -2.94 7.18
CA GLY A 14 -8.51 -4.10 6.71
C GLY A 14 -8.80 -4.07 5.21
N GLU A 15 -9.64 -5.00 4.80
CA GLU A 15 -9.94 -5.28 3.40
C GLU A 15 -10.62 -4.09 2.70
N PRO A 16 -10.08 -3.58 1.57
CA PRO A 16 -10.74 -2.57 0.77
C PRO A 16 -11.96 -3.17 0.08
N ARG A 17 -13.12 -2.56 0.33
CA ARG A 17 -14.37 -2.91 -0.33
C ARG A 17 -14.37 -2.42 -1.77
N ARG A 18 -13.89 -1.19 -2.01
CA ARG A 18 -13.77 -0.62 -3.35
C ARG A 18 -12.81 0.57 -3.40
N VAL A 19 -12.29 0.82 -4.61
CA VAL A 19 -11.72 2.11 -4.97
C VAL A 19 -12.87 3.10 -5.19
N THR A 20 -12.96 4.15 -4.37
CA THR A 20 -14.04 5.14 -4.48
C THR A 20 -13.69 6.25 -5.47
N ALA A 21 -12.42 6.65 -5.53
CA ALA A 21 -11.91 7.63 -6.47
C ALA A 21 -10.48 7.30 -6.88
N ALA A 22 -10.15 7.57 -8.14
CA ALA A 22 -8.79 7.58 -8.64
C ALA A 22 -8.66 8.74 -9.63
N ALA A 23 -7.56 9.49 -9.57
CA ALA A 23 -7.30 10.61 -10.47
C ALA A 23 -5.81 10.77 -10.75
N TYR A 24 -5.47 11.17 -11.97
CA TYR A 24 -4.12 11.62 -12.31
C TYR A 24 -3.87 13.01 -11.71
N GLY A 25 -2.68 13.18 -11.14
CA GLY A 25 -2.08 14.46 -10.80
C GLY A 25 -0.97 14.84 -11.79
N PRO A 26 -0.13 15.83 -11.45
CA PRO A 26 1.00 16.21 -12.28
C PRO A 26 2.01 15.08 -12.47
N GLY A 27 2.59 14.98 -13.67
CA GLY A 27 3.58 13.96 -14.00
C GLY A 27 2.98 12.56 -13.97
N ASP A 28 3.58 11.67 -13.17
CA ASP A 28 3.09 10.30 -12.95
C ASP A 28 2.28 10.16 -11.65
N THR A 29 1.90 11.28 -11.04
CA THR A 29 1.20 11.27 -9.76
C THR A 29 -0.19 10.64 -9.91
N VAL A 30 -0.56 9.77 -8.98
CA VAL A 30 -1.91 9.23 -8.84
C VAL A 30 -2.42 9.51 -7.44
N HIS A 31 -3.64 10.03 -7.37
CA HIS A 31 -4.42 10.15 -6.14
C HIS A 31 -5.46 9.04 -6.10
N LEU A 32 -5.53 8.31 -4.99
CA LEU A 32 -6.41 7.15 -4.81
C LEU A 32 -7.17 7.29 -3.49
N VAL A 33 -8.46 6.96 -3.50
CA VAL A 33 -9.28 6.86 -2.29
C VAL A 33 -9.90 5.47 -2.22
N LEU A 34 -9.75 4.82 -1.08
CA LEU A 34 -10.31 3.51 -0.78
C LEU A 34 -11.34 3.63 0.34
N ASP A 35 -12.43 2.85 0.24
CA ASP A 35 -13.25 2.52 1.40
C ASP A 35 -13.01 1.06 1.79
N HIS A 36 -12.97 0.81 3.10
CA HIS A 36 -12.65 -0.48 3.70
C HIS A 36 -13.90 -1.08 4.35
N GLU A 37 -14.01 -2.41 4.35
CA GLU A 37 -15.18 -3.12 4.92
C GLU A 37 -15.44 -2.77 6.39
N GLY A 38 -14.39 -2.44 7.15
CA GLY A 38 -14.49 -1.98 8.54
C GLY A 38 -15.00 -0.55 8.73
N GLY A 39 -15.40 0.15 7.66
CA GLY A 39 -15.87 1.53 7.67
C GLY A 39 -14.75 2.58 7.66
N ALA A 40 -13.48 2.16 7.62
CA ALA A 40 -12.35 3.06 7.45
C ALA A 40 -12.27 3.59 6.01
N SER A 41 -11.61 4.73 5.83
CA SER A 41 -11.23 5.27 4.53
C SER A 41 -9.74 5.57 4.51
N SER A 42 -9.10 5.37 3.37
CA SER A 42 -7.72 5.79 3.13
C SER A 42 -7.60 6.63 1.86
N SER A 43 -6.67 7.59 1.88
CA SER A 43 -6.29 8.38 0.72
C SER A 43 -4.79 8.22 0.49
N LEU A 44 -4.39 7.92 -0.75
CA LEU A 44 -3.01 7.71 -1.15
C LEU A 44 -2.63 8.72 -2.22
N THR A 45 -1.41 9.25 -2.12
CA THR A 45 -0.75 10.04 -3.17
C THR A 45 0.54 9.31 -3.55
N LEU A 46 0.65 8.91 -4.81
CA LEU A 46 1.71 8.03 -5.29
C LEU A 46 2.40 8.67 -6.50
N SER A 47 3.73 8.73 -6.50
CA SER A 47 4.54 9.22 -7.63
C SER A 47 5.92 8.56 -7.62
N LEU A 48 6.48 8.24 -8.79
CA LEU A 48 7.88 7.85 -8.99
C LEU A 48 8.73 9.03 -9.49
N THR A 49 8.11 10.14 -9.90
CA THR A 49 8.80 11.33 -10.43
C THR A 49 8.89 12.49 -9.45
N ALA A 50 8.50 12.29 -8.18
CA ALA A 50 8.66 13.28 -7.14
C ALA A 50 10.13 13.76 -7.04
N PRO A 51 10.40 15.07 -6.99
CA PRO A 51 11.77 15.58 -6.88
C PRO A 51 12.39 15.13 -5.55
N PRO A 52 13.73 15.03 -5.44
CA PRO A 52 14.39 14.52 -4.23
C PRO A 52 13.97 15.20 -2.92
N ALA A 53 13.70 16.52 -2.94
CA ALA A 53 13.24 17.27 -1.77
C ALA A 53 11.81 16.91 -1.31
N ALA A 54 11.01 16.26 -2.17
CA ALA A 54 9.66 15.80 -1.89
C ALA A 54 9.54 14.26 -1.95
N ALA A 55 10.65 13.54 -2.15
CA ALA A 55 10.66 12.10 -2.16
C ALA A 55 10.55 11.56 -0.74
N GLY A 56 9.70 10.56 -0.52
CA GLY A 56 9.52 9.95 0.78
C GLY A 56 8.29 9.07 0.84
N ALA A 57 8.11 8.45 2.00
CA ALA A 57 6.91 7.70 2.34
C ALA A 57 6.38 8.24 3.68
N VAL A 58 5.12 8.67 3.67
CA VAL A 58 4.41 9.12 4.86
C VAL A 58 3.10 8.35 4.93
N VAL A 59 2.80 7.80 6.11
CA VAL A 59 1.50 7.22 6.42
C VAL A 59 1.04 7.81 7.73
N GLU A 60 -0.20 8.27 7.78
CA GLU A 60 -0.84 8.79 8.97
C GLU A 60 -2.16 8.05 9.19
N LEU A 61 -2.32 7.51 10.39
CA LEU A 61 -3.50 6.77 10.82
C LEU A 61 -4.24 7.63 11.83
N ARG A 62 -5.53 7.86 11.60
CA ARG A 62 -6.39 8.66 12.47
C ARG A 62 -7.51 7.79 13.01
N GLY A 63 -7.70 7.82 14.32
CA GLY A 63 -8.77 7.09 15.00
C GLY A 63 -9.23 7.79 16.27
N THR A 64 -10.13 7.14 17.01
CA THR A 64 -10.67 7.68 18.27
C THR A 64 -9.61 7.86 19.36
N ALA A 65 -8.52 7.08 19.28
CA ALA A 65 -7.36 7.18 20.17
C ALA A 65 -6.34 8.27 19.76
N GLY A 66 -6.59 9.00 18.68
CA GLY A 66 -5.71 10.06 18.18
C GLY A 66 -5.08 9.74 16.83
N VAL A 67 -3.88 10.29 16.60
CA VAL A 67 -3.17 10.23 15.32
C VAL A 67 -1.83 9.52 15.52
N THR A 68 -1.47 8.61 14.61
CA THR A 68 -0.18 7.91 14.59
C THR A 68 0.44 8.01 13.21
N SER A 69 1.71 8.40 13.15
CA SER A 69 2.47 8.45 11.90
C SER A 69 3.44 7.28 11.80
N LEU A 70 3.68 6.81 10.57
CA LEU A 70 4.75 5.86 10.28
C LEU A 70 6.09 6.52 10.60
N PRO A 71 6.96 5.89 11.41
CA PRO A 71 8.29 6.41 11.67
C PRO A 71 9.10 6.45 10.38
N GLU A 72 10.06 7.37 10.32
CA GLU A 72 11.00 7.43 9.20
C GLU A 72 11.72 6.09 9.06
N ALA A 73 11.77 5.57 7.83
CA ALA A 73 12.48 4.34 7.55
C ALA A 73 13.97 4.56 7.79
N SER A 74 14.52 3.88 8.81
CA SER A 74 15.92 4.02 9.22
C SER A 74 16.89 3.20 8.37
N GLU A 75 16.39 2.36 7.46
CA GLU A 75 17.19 1.38 6.74
C GLU A 75 16.88 1.35 5.23
N GLY A 76 17.92 1.12 4.42
CA GLY A 76 17.82 1.04 2.97
C GLY A 76 17.27 -0.29 2.43
N ALA A 77 17.20 -0.39 1.10
CA ALA A 77 16.62 -1.54 0.41
C ALA A 77 17.32 -2.88 0.73
N VAL A 78 18.64 -2.87 0.93
CA VAL A 78 19.42 -4.11 1.17
C VAL A 78 19.01 -4.79 2.48
N PRO A 79 19.04 -4.13 3.66
CA PRO A 79 18.52 -4.72 4.89
C PRO A 79 17.06 -5.21 4.80
N ALA A 80 16.19 -4.46 4.10
CA ALA A 80 14.80 -4.86 3.90
C ALA A 80 14.66 -6.13 3.07
N LEU A 81 15.44 -6.26 1.98
CA LEU A 81 15.49 -7.46 1.14
C LEU A 81 16.03 -8.67 1.91
N THR A 82 17.09 -8.48 2.71
CA THR A 82 17.62 -9.56 3.56
C THR A 82 16.55 -10.08 4.52
N ARG A 83 15.83 -9.20 5.21
CA ARG A 83 14.71 -9.61 6.08
C ARG A 83 13.61 -10.35 5.33
N ALA A 84 13.27 -9.90 4.11
CA ALA A 84 12.27 -10.57 3.30
C ALA A 84 12.72 -11.99 2.90
N ALA A 85 14.00 -12.17 2.55
CA ALA A 85 14.57 -13.48 2.25
C ALA A 85 14.58 -14.41 3.49
N ASP A 86 14.96 -13.89 4.66
CA ASP A 86 14.94 -14.66 5.92
C ASP A 86 13.51 -15.08 6.29
N ALA A 87 12.53 -14.19 6.13
CA ALA A 87 11.12 -14.49 6.36
C ALA A 87 10.60 -15.56 5.40
N LEU A 88 11.02 -15.53 4.13
CA LEU A 88 10.68 -16.55 3.14
C LEU A 88 11.26 -17.91 3.49
N LEU A 89 12.54 -17.97 3.87
CA LEU A 89 13.20 -19.22 4.30
C LEU A 89 12.53 -19.79 5.56
N THR A 90 12.16 -18.93 6.51
CA THR A 90 11.44 -19.32 7.73
C THR A 90 10.07 -19.91 7.41
N ALA A 91 9.28 -19.25 6.55
CA ALA A 91 7.96 -19.75 6.14
C ALA A 91 8.07 -21.10 5.41
N ALA A 92 9.06 -21.25 4.53
CA ALA A 92 9.31 -22.50 3.82
C ALA A 92 9.71 -23.65 4.76
N GLY A 93 10.55 -23.37 5.77
CA GLY A 93 10.98 -24.38 6.75
C GLY A 93 9.89 -24.75 7.76
N ALA A 94 9.04 -23.81 8.17
CA ALA A 94 7.98 -24.02 9.15
C ALA A 94 6.68 -24.57 8.54
N GLY A 95 6.46 -24.39 7.24
CA GLY A 95 5.20 -24.73 6.56
C GLY A 95 4.04 -23.76 6.85
N THR A 96 4.30 -22.66 7.56
CA THR A 96 3.32 -21.62 7.86
C THR A 96 3.49 -20.45 6.88
N PRO A 97 2.43 -20.03 6.16
CA PRO A 97 2.51 -18.89 5.24
C PRO A 97 2.91 -17.59 5.93
N HIS A 98 3.75 -16.80 5.24
CA HIS A 98 4.06 -15.44 5.65
C HIS A 98 2.86 -14.51 5.32
N PRO A 99 2.54 -13.48 6.13
CA PRO A 99 1.44 -12.56 5.83
C PRO A 99 1.53 -11.86 4.47
N CYS A 100 2.76 -11.64 3.97
CA CYS A 100 3.02 -11.17 2.60
C CYS A 100 3.20 -12.36 1.64
N ASP A 101 2.17 -13.18 1.47
CA ASP A 101 2.18 -14.32 0.54
C ASP A 101 1.66 -13.93 -0.87
N ALA A 102 1.53 -14.95 -1.73
CA ALA A 102 1.03 -14.77 -3.09
C ALA A 102 -0.45 -14.35 -3.14
N ALA A 103 -1.28 -14.78 -2.18
CA ALA A 103 -2.68 -14.38 -2.13
C ALA A 103 -2.81 -12.90 -1.75
N PHE A 104 -2.01 -12.43 -0.80
CA PHE A 104 -1.89 -11.02 -0.47
C PHE A 104 -1.39 -10.19 -1.67
N ALA A 105 -0.36 -10.67 -2.37
CA ALA A 105 0.17 -10.00 -3.56
C ALA A 105 -0.86 -9.92 -4.70
N LEU A 106 -1.64 -10.98 -4.91
CA LEU A 106 -2.75 -10.98 -5.86
C LEU A 106 -3.77 -9.91 -5.46
N ARG A 107 -4.14 -9.84 -4.18
CA ARG A 107 -5.13 -8.88 -3.71
C ARG A 107 -4.70 -7.43 -3.91
N VAL A 108 -3.43 -7.12 -3.61
CA VAL A 108 -2.82 -5.82 -3.90
C VAL A 108 -2.91 -5.49 -5.39
N THR A 109 -2.66 -6.47 -6.26
CA THR A 109 -2.72 -6.29 -7.71
C THR A 109 -4.13 -6.03 -8.20
N GLU A 110 -5.14 -6.73 -7.67
CA GLU A 110 -6.55 -6.50 -7.99
C GLU A 110 -6.99 -5.07 -7.62
N ILE A 111 -6.55 -4.55 -6.47
CA ILE A 111 -6.84 -3.17 -6.06
C ILE A 111 -6.21 -2.16 -7.03
N LEU A 112 -4.97 -2.39 -7.44
CA LEU A 112 -4.28 -1.53 -8.41
C LEU A 112 -4.95 -1.58 -9.78
N ALA A 113 -5.38 -2.76 -10.23
CA ALA A 113 -6.14 -2.92 -11.48
C ALA A 113 -7.50 -2.20 -11.41
N ALA A 114 -8.19 -2.26 -10.26
CA ALA A 114 -9.44 -1.52 -10.06
C ALA A 114 -9.22 0.00 -10.03
N ALA A 115 -8.07 0.45 -9.51
CA ALA A 115 -7.68 1.86 -9.57
C ALA A 115 -7.40 2.31 -11.01
N GLU A 116 -6.64 1.52 -11.78
CA GLU A 116 -6.35 1.77 -13.19
C GLU A 116 -7.64 1.80 -14.04
N ALA A 117 -8.55 0.86 -13.82
CA ALA A 117 -9.85 0.87 -14.49
C ALA A 117 -10.60 2.19 -14.24
N ARG A 118 -10.60 2.68 -12.99
CA ARG A 118 -11.23 3.98 -12.67
C ARG A 118 -10.53 5.17 -13.31
N LEU A 119 -9.19 5.17 -13.37
CA LEU A 119 -8.42 6.22 -14.04
C LEU A 119 -8.79 6.31 -15.53
N ASP A 120 -9.00 5.15 -16.15
CA ASP A 120 -9.40 5.03 -17.57
C ASP A 120 -10.90 5.29 -17.82
N GLY A 121 -11.67 5.64 -16.78
CA GLY A 121 -13.12 5.83 -16.88
C GLY A 121 -13.90 4.53 -17.08
N ARG A 122 -13.28 3.36 -16.86
CA ARG A 122 -13.92 2.05 -16.87
C ARG A 122 -14.43 1.74 -15.46
N THR A 123 -15.74 1.81 -15.26
CA THR A 123 -16.36 1.23 -14.07
C THR A 123 -16.49 -0.28 -14.26
N CYS A 124 -15.76 -1.06 -13.45
CA CYS A 124 -16.08 -2.47 -13.20
C CYS A 124 -17.38 -2.58 -12.39
#